data_AF-A0AAP8GF60-F1
#
_entry.id   AF-A0AAP8GF60-F1
#
_cell.length_a   1.000
_cell.length_b   1.000
_cell.length_c   1.000
_cell.angle_alpha   90.00
_cell.angle_beta   90.00
_cell.angle_gamma   90.00
#
_symmetry.space_group_name_H-M   'P 1'
#
loop_
_entity.id
_entity.type
_entity.pdbx_description
1 polymer ?
#
loop_
_entity_poly.entity_id
_entity_poly.type
_entity_poly.pdbx_seq_one_letter_code
_entity_poly.pdbx_strand_id
1 'polypeptide(L)'
;VPVDIALPCATQNELDVDAAHQLIANGVKAVAEGAYMPTTIEATELFQQAGVLFAPGKAANAGGVATSGLEMAQNAARLGWKAEKVDARLHHIMLDIHHACVEHGG
;
A
#
# COMPACT_ATOMS: atom_id res chain seq x y z
N VAL A 1 -16.41 -7.47 -9.56
CA VAL A 1 -15.62 -8.44 -10.36
C VAL A 1 -14.88 -9.33 -9.38
N PRO A 2 -14.87 -10.65 -9.56
CA PRO A 2 -14.11 -11.54 -8.68
C PRO A 2 -12.61 -11.35 -8.85
N VAL A 3 -11.91 -11.13 -7.74
CA VAL A 3 -10.47 -10.89 -7.69
C VAL A 3 -9.92 -11.44 -6.38
N ASP A 4 -8.66 -11.88 -6.39
CA ASP A 4 -7.96 -12.25 -5.17
C ASP A 4 -7.40 -11.02 -4.42
N ILE A 5 -7.05 -9.96 -5.14
CA ILE A 5 -6.38 -8.76 -4.60
C ILE A 5 -7.06 -7.52 -5.17
N ALA A 6 -7.40 -6.56 -4.31
CA ALA A 6 -7.89 -5.24 -4.70
C ALA A 6 -6.86 -4.15 -4.37
N LEU A 7 -6.59 -3.26 -5.33
CA LEU A 7 -5.60 -2.18 -5.21
C LEU A 7 -6.28 -0.83 -5.55
N PRO A 8 -6.95 -0.18 -4.58
CA PRO A 8 -7.55 1.13 -4.81
C PRO A 8 -6.47 2.23 -4.87
N CYS A 9 -6.43 2.93 -6.00
CA CYS A 9 -5.33 3.80 -6.40
C CYS A 9 -5.77 5.13 -7.05
N ALA A 10 -7.07 5.46 -7.00
CA ALA A 10 -7.62 6.63 -7.70
C ALA A 10 -7.78 7.84 -6.77
N THR A 11 -8.60 7.74 -5.73
CA THR A 11 -8.97 8.90 -4.89
C THR A 11 -9.39 8.47 -3.49
N GLN A 12 -9.49 9.44 -2.58
CA GLN A 12 -9.96 9.23 -1.22
C GLN A 12 -11.41 8.72 -1.22
N ASN A 13 -11.70 7.73 -0.36
CA ASN A 13 -13.02 7.10 -0.19
C ASN A 13 -13.62 6.51 -1.49
N GLU A 14 -12.79 6.07 -2.45
CA GLU A 14 -13.28 5.38 -3.65
C GLU A 14 -13.85 3.98 -3.38
N LEU A 15 -13.47 3.36 -2.25
CA LEU A 15 -13.90 2.04 -1.85
C LEU A 15 -14.73 2.14 -0.55
N ASP A 16 -16.04 2.02 -0.71
CA ASP A 16 -17.04 2.09 0.37
C ASP A 16 -17.51 0.69 0.83
N VAL A 17 -18.49 0.68 1.74
CA VAL A 17 -19.03 -0.54 2.34
C VAL A 17 -19.69 -1.48 1.32
N ASP A 18 -20.36 -0.92 0.32
CA ASP A 18 -21.05 -1.70 -0.71
C ASP A 18 -20.02 -2.40 -1.61
N ALA A 19 -18.97 -1.68 -2.01
CA ALA A 19 -17.84 -2.26 -2.72
C ALA A 19 -17.11 -3.32 -1.88
N ALA A 20 -16.91 -3.08 -0.57
CA ALA A 20 -16.27 -4.02 0.33
C ALA A 20 -17.07 -5.32 0.46
N HIS A 21 -18.39 -5.25 0.64
CA HIS A 21 -19.25 -6.43 0.67
C HIS A 21 -19.18 -7.24 -0.62
N GLN A 22 -19.19 -6.58 -1.78
CA GLN A 22 -19.03 -7.26 -3.06
C GLN A 22 -17.68 -7.96 -3.17
N LEU A 23 -16.59 -7.33 -2.75
CA LEU A 23 -15.25 -7.91 -2.81
C LEU A 23 -15.13 -9.12 -1.87
N ILE A 24 -15.64 -9.01 -0.63
CA ILE A 24 -15.67 -10.10 0.34
C ILE A 24 -16.50 -11.28 -0.18
N ALA A 25 -17.71 -11.03 -0.69
CA ALA A 25 -18.57 -12.06 -1.26
C ALA A 25 -17.93 -12.77 -2.47
N ASN A 26 -17.07 -12.05 -3.20
CA ASN A 26 -16.33 -12.59 -4.34
C ASN A 26 -15.00 -13.26 -3.94
N GLY A 27 -14.69 -13.37 -2.64
CA GLY A 27 -13.53 -14.10 -2.15
C GLY A 27 -12.19 -13.34 -2.21
N VAL A 28 -12.22 -12.01 -2.10
CA VAL A 28 -10.99 -11.21 -2.00
C VAL A 28 -10.15 -11.67 -0.80
N LYS A 29 -8.84 -11.76 -0.99
CA LYS A 29 -7.87 -12.22 0.03
C LYS A 29 -7.07 -11.07 0.62
N ALA A 30 -6.81 -10.03 -0.17
CA ALA A 30 -6.05 -8.87 0.25
C ALA A 30 -6.54 -7.56 -0.38
N VAL A 31 -6.43 -6.47 0.37
CA VAL A 31 -6.61 -5.09 -0.08
C VAL A 31 -5.37 -4.30 0.29
N ALA A 32 -4.78 -3.58 -0.65
CA ALA A 32 -3.63 -2.71 -0.40
C ALA A 32 -3.83 -1.33 -1.03
N GLU A 33 -3.77 -0.29 -0.21
CA GLU A 33 -4.09 1.07 -0.64
C GLU A 33 -2.92 1.74 -1.37
N GLY A 34 -3.10 2.05 -2.65
CA GLY A 34 -2.14 2.84 -3.43
C GLY A 34 -2.41 4.34 -3.35
N ALA A 35 -3.68 4.74 -3.24
CA ALA A 35 -4.07 6.14 -3.02
C ALA A 35 -3.95 6.55 -1.54
N TYR A 36 -4.16 7.84 -1.27
CA TYR A 36 -4.25 8.36 0.10
C TYR A 36 -5.66 8.16 0.66
N MET A 37 -5.80 7.28 1.65
CA MET A 37 -7.07 6.92 2.30
C MET A 37 -8.22 6.57 1.32
N PRO A 38 -8.03 5.65 0.37
CA PRO A 38 -9.08 5.29 -0.58
C PRO A 38 -10.21 4.47 0.03
N THR A 39 -9.96 3.73 1.11
CA THR A 39 -10.98 2.90 1.75
C THR A 39 -11.65 3.68 2.88
N THR A 40 -12.99 3.65 2.96
CA THR A 40 -13.67 4.25 4.11
C THR A 40 -13.34 3.51 5.40
N ILE A 41 -13.55 4.14 6.55
CA ILE A 41 -13.26 3.51 7.85
C ILE A 41 -14.12 2.26 8.03
N GLU A 42 -15.41 2.37 7.69
CA GLU A 42 -16.38 1.28 7.78
C GLU A 42 -16.02 0.13 6.84
N ALA A 43 -15.55 0.42 5.62
CA ALA A 43 -15.09 -0.60 4.68
C ALA A 43 -13.81 -1.30 5.17
N THR A 44 -12.91 -0.55 5.81
CA THR A 44 -11.70 -1.10 6.43
C THR A 44 -12.05 -2.08 7.54
N GLU A 45 -12.98 -1.70 8.42
CA GLU A 45 -13.48 -2.57 9.49
C GLU A 45 -14.12 -3.85 8.94
N LEU A 46 -14.89 -3.76 7.85
CA LEU A 46 -15.48 -4.93 7.19
C LEU A 46 -14.41 -5.90 6.68
N PHE A 47 -13.35 -5.41 6.03
CA PHE A 47 -12.26 -6.26 5.55
C PHE A 47 -11.53 -6.95 6.71
N GLN A 48 -11.23 -6.20 7.78
CA GLN A 48 -10.56 -6.76 8.97
C GLN A 48 -11.42 -7.83 9.65
N GLN A 49 -12.72 -7.58 9.83
CA GLN A 49 -13.67 -8.53 10.41
C GLN A 49 -13.84 -9.79 9.54
N ALA A 50 -13.77 -9.64 8.22
CA ALA A 50 -13.83 -10.75 7.26
C ALA A 50 -12.51 -11.54 7.15
N GLY A 51 -11.45 -11.15 7.88
CA GLY A 51 -10.14 -11.80 7.81
C GLY A 51 -9.39 -11.55 6.50
N VAL A 52 -9.77 -10.50 5.76
CA VAL A 52 -9.08 -10.06 4.54
C VAL A 52 -7.82 -9.30 4.96
N LEU A 53 -6.67 -9.64 4.36
CA LEU A 53 -5.43 -8.92 4.62
C LEU A 53 -5.57 -7.47 4.17
N PHE A 54 -5.28 -6.52 5.05
CA PHE A 54 -5.44 -5.09 4.75
C PHE A 54 -4.11 -4.35 4.95
N ALA A 55 -3.54 -3.83 3.87
CA ALA A 55 -2.32 -3.02 3.90
C ALA A 55 -2.68 -1.52 3.75
N PRO A 56 -2.55 -0.73 4.83
CA PRO A 56 -2.98 0.67 4.82
C PRO A 56 -2.04 1.54 3.97
N GLY A 57 -2.59 2.61 3.40
CA GLY A 57 -1.86 3.50 2.47
C GLY A 57 -0.60 4.08 3.10
N LYS A 58 -0.64 4.40 4.39
CA LYS A 58 0.52 4.89 5.18
C LYS A 58 1.79 4.02 5.04
N ALA A 59 1.63 2.74 4.72
CA ALA A 59 2.71 1.80 4.48
C ALA A 59 2.79 1.41 2.99
N ALA A 60 1.68 0.98 2.39
CA ALA A 60 1.64 0.44 1.03
C ALA A 60 2.05 1.46 -0.06
N ASN A 61 1.70 2.74 0.11
CA ASN A 61 2.00 3.80 -0.86
C ASN A 61 3.29 4.60 -0.53
N ALA A 62 4.00 4.25 0.54
CA ALA A 62 5.18 4.98 1.01
C ALA A 62 6.35 4.98 0.02
N GLY A 63 6.32 4.11 -0.99
CA GLY A 63 7.35 4.02 -2.03
C GLY A 63 7.58 5.33 -2.79
N GLY A 64 6.55 6.16 -2.97
CA GLY A 64 6.69 7.49 -3.59
C GLY A 64 7.60 8.41 -2.78
N VAL A 65 7.30 8.56 -1.48
CA VAL A 65 8.09 9.38 -0.55
C VAL A 65 9.51 8.81 -0.38
N ALA A 66 9.64 7.48 -0.29
CA ALA A 66 10.93 6.81 -0.21
C ALA A 66 11.81 7.15 -1.43
N THR A 67 11.24 7.09 -2.64
CA THR A 67 11.96 7.40 -3.88
C THR A 67 12.35 8.87 -3.96
N SER A 68 11.52 9.80 -3.46
CA SER A 68 11.93 11.21 -3.29
C SER A 68 13.11 11.38 -2.33
N GLY A 69 13.17 10.59 -1.25
CA GLY A 69 14.34 10.53 -0.37
C GLY A 69 15.60 10.03 -1.10
N LEU A 70 15.46 9.03 -1.97
CA LEU A 70 16.55 8.55 -2.82
C LEU A 70 17.00 9.61 -3.83
N GLU A 71 16.08 10.40 -4.39
CA GLU A 71 16.40 11.54 -5.25
C GLU A 71 17.24 12.58 -4.51
N MET A 72 16.83 12.96 -3.30
CA MET A 72 17.59 13.87 -2.44
C MET A 72 19.01 13.35 -2.14
N ALA A 73 19.14 12.05 -1.87
CA ALA A 73 20.45 11.41 -1.63
C ALA A 73 21.36 11.46 -2.87
N GLN A 74 20.81 11.21 -4.07
CA GLN A 74 21.55 11.32 -5.33
C GLN A 74 22.00 12.76 -5.61
N ASN A 75 21.12 13.74 -5.35
CA ASN A 75 21.42 15.16 -5.50
C ASN A 75 22.54 15.61 -4.56
N ALA A 76 22.50 15.21 -3.28
CA ALA A 76 23.54 15.52 -2.30
C ALA A 76 24.90 14.90 -2.69
N ALA A 77 24.89 13.68 -3.23
CA ALA A 77 26.09 12.99 -3.70
C ALA A 77 26.58 13.47 -5.08
N ARG A 78 25.78 14.26 -5.81
CA ARG A 78 25.99 14.66 -7.22
C ARG A 78 26.22 13.48 -8.16
N LEU A 79 25.60 12.34 -7.86
CA LEU A 79 25.74 11.10 -8.61
C LEU A 79 24.36 10.47 -8.81
N GLY A 80 23.89 10.50 -10.05
CA GLY A 80 22.69 9.79 -10.46
C GLY A 80 22.93 8.28 -10.46
N TRP A 81 21.90 7.51 -10.11
CA TRP A 81 21.92 6.06 -10.16
C TRP A 81 21.17 5.54 -11.38
N LYS A 82 21.50 4.32 -11.79
CA LYS A 82 20.71 3.58 -12.77
C LYS A 82 19.40 3.10 -12.14
N ALA A 83 18.40 2.85 -12.98
CA ALA A 83 17.07 2.45 -12.53
C ALA A 83 17.11 1.20 -11.63
N GLU A 84 17.95 0.22 -11.95
CA GLU A 84 18.10 -1.03 -11.21
C GLU A 84 18.59 -0.79 -9.77
N LYS A 85 19.44 0.22 -9.57
CA LYS A 85 19.94 0.58 -8.23
C LYS A 85 18.90 1.33 -7.41
N VAL A 86 18.05 2.15 -8.05
CA VAL A 86 16.93 2.81 -7.39
C VAL A 86 15.89 1.77 -6.99
N ASP A 87 15.52 0.87 -7.91
CA ASP A 87 14.54 -0.19 -7.69
C ASP A 87 14.98 -1.15 -6.58
N ALA A 88 16.23 -1.62 -6.58
CA ALA A 88 16.74 -2.49 -5.52
C ALA A 88 16.68 -1.84 -4.12
N ARG A 89 16.92 -0.52 -4.05
CA ARG A 89 16.82 0.23 -2.79
C ARG A 89 15.37 0.45 -2.38
N LEU A 90 14.50 0.80 -3.32
CA LEU A 90 13.07 0.95 -3.07
C LEU A 90 12.48 -0.36 -2.54
N HIS A 91 12.80 -1.49 -3.18
CA HIS A 91 12.38 -2.81 -2.74
C HIS A 91 12.80 -3.08 -1.29
N HIS A 92 14.06 -2.82 -0.94
CA HIS A 92 14.54 -3.01 0.43
C HIS A 92 13.79 -2.13 1.43
N ILE A 93 13.54 -0.86 1.09
CA ILE A 93 12.78 0.05 1.96
C ILE A 93 11.35 -0.48 2.19
N MET A 94 10.69 -0.99 1.15
CA MET A 94 9.34 -1.56 1.30
C MET A 94 9.33 -2.82 2.18
N LEU A 95 10.39 -3.65 2.11
CA LEU A 95 10.56 -4.80 3.02
C LEU A 95 10.78 -4.35 4.47
N ASP A 96 11.58 -3.31 4.69
CA ASP A 96 11.80 -2.75 6.03
C ASP A 96 10.50 -2.18 6.62
N ILE A 97 9.72 -1.45 5.80
CA ILE A 97 8.40 -0.94 6.19
C ILE A 97 7.47 -2.10 6.55
N HIS A 98 7.43 -3.15 5.72
CA HIS A 98 6.62 -4.33 6.00
C HIS A 98 7.04 -5.01 7.31
N HIS A 99 8.34 -5.21 7.55
CA HIS A 99 8.84 -5.78 8.81
C HIS A 99 8.44 -4.95 10.03
N ALA A 100 8.55 -3.61 9.95
CA ALA A 100 8.10 -2.74 11.03
C ALA A 100 6.59 -2.85 11.29
N CYS A 101 5.77 -2.98 10.25
CA CYS A 101 4.33 -3.24 10.38
C CYS A 101 4.03 -4.61 11.00
N VAL A 102 4.79 -5.65 10.67
CA VAL A 102 4.64 -6.97 11.30
C VAL A 102 5.01 -6.92 12.79
N GLU A 103 6.03 -6.15 13.15
CA GLU A 103 6.49 -6.05 14.54
C GLU A 103 5.55 -5.20 15.42
N HIS A 104 4.93 -4.15 14.86
CA HIS A 104 4.21 -3.14 15.65
C HIS A 104 2.77 -2.86 15.22
N GLY A 105 2.33 -3.32 14.05
CA GLY A 105 1.10 -2.90 13.39
C GLY A 105 -0.18 -3.65 13.81
N GLY A 106 -0.19 -4.23 15.00
CA GLY A 106 -1.37 -4.89 15.58
C GLY A 106 -2.58 -3.98 15.71
#